data_AF-A0A974CAS5-F1
#
_entry.id   AF-A0A974CAS5-F1
#
_cell.length_a   1.000
_cell.length_b   1.000
_cell.length_c   1.000
_cell.angle_alpha   90.00
_cell.angle_beta   90.00
_cell.angle_gamma   90.00
#
_symmetry.space_group_name_H-M   'P 1'
#
loop_
_entity.id
_entity.type
_entity.pdbx_description
1 polymer ?
#
loop_
_entity_poly.entity_id
_entity_poly.type
_entity_poly.pdbx_seq_one_letter_code
_entity_poly.pdbx_strand_id
1 'polypeptide(L)'
;MIYLSRDNGRIYEEVSGASVCNSCGEKTFLCPHKIVTSSEIILPSHCTHIKICRPHVHQCALSAKLKGNGARTSEADAPGRLRSVISQKALGNVSSQSTASPSSWQGIWAPVMLGKHFEEQLMLKREVPRIISLDLCLSLTEQLLAALLLQANGKLPSVRLLSIQELLWDLLTKRYLEEEISILGLQDFLTAVEKYSADSQIVSTLGHVLQGHLDPAALRYALIQTETLDPVSLPEAVHFQSFIQQHYPFLQEVERDTLILEFTAYSGRSSTPTSIIGFILLLILRHKEPLILECKDTLTMFAKSQSGSLTAEELSRAFDDLVPLSNKAERQFLIQQSSASLQSERIPVQRAAHIVAYLMKKDEIWKKRDPCQVPGEKKQYNTESKEDRGNESPDVRDLRTLSNALSLAKAGGSLTEQI
;
A
#
# COMPACT_ATOMS: atom_id res chain seq x y z
N MET A 1 -26.69 -11.93 -12.71
CA MET A 1 -26.97 -12.18 -14.13
C MET A 1 -28.21 -13.04 -14.29
N ILE A 2 -29.00 -12.81 -15.34
CA ILE A 2 -30.18 -13.61 -15.66
C ILE A 2 -30.00 -14.16 -17.07
N TYR A 3 -30.26 -15.45 -17.24
CA TYR A 3 -30.17 -16.14 -18.52
C TYR A 3 -31.48 -16.88 -18.81
N LEU A 4 -31.82 -17.02 -20.08
CA LEU A 4 -33.00 -17.71 -20.58
C LEU A 4 -32.59 -18.90 -21.44
N SER A 5 -33.37 -19.97 -21.41
CA SER A 5 -33.20 -21.12 -22.30
C SER A 5 -34.48 -21.41 -23.05
N ARG A 6 -34.35 -21.74 -24.33
CA ARG A 6 -35.46 -22.15 -25.22
C ARG A 6 -35.43 -23.64 -25.56
N ASP A 7 -34.44 -24.37 -25.05
CA ASP A 7 -34.10 -25.73 -25.45
C ASP A 7 -34.05 -26.69 -24.24
N ASN A 8 -34.99 -26.51 -23.30
CA ASN A 8 -35.11 -27.31 -22.09
C ASN A 8 -33.86 -27.25 -21.18
N GLY A 9 -33.22 -26.10 -21.09
CA GLY A 9 -32.10 -25.86 -20.17
C GLY A 9 -30.75 -26.36 -20.68
N ARG A 10 -30.61 -26.69 -21.97
CA ARG A 10 -29.34 -27.13 -22.55
C ARG A 10 -28.42 -25.95 -22.87
N ILE A 11 -28.97 -24.87 -23.43
CA ILE A 11 -28.26 -23.64 -23.75
C ILE A 11 -28.93 -22.47 -23.03
N TYR A 12 -28.11 -21.60 -22.45
CA TYR A 12 -28.54 -20.40 -21.73
C TYR A 12 -28.01 -19.15 -22.43
N GLU A 13 -28.91 -18.28 -22.85
CA GLU A 13 -28.61 -16.98 -23.45
C GLU A 13 -28.80 -15.87 -22.41
N GLU A 14 -27.89 -14.89 -22.40
CA GLU A 14 -27.97 -13.77 -21.46
C GLU A 14 -29.14 -12.83 -21.80
N VAL A 15 -29.90 -12.39 -20.79
CA VAL A 15 -30.93 -11.37 -20.97
C VAL A 15 -30.29 -10.01 -21.23
N SER A 16 -30.66 -9.38 -22.35
CA SER A 16 -30.28 -8.00 -22.68
C SER A 16 -30.78 -7.00 -21.64
N GLY A 17 -30.00 -5.96 -21.35
CA GLY A 17 -30.36 -4.91 -20.38
C GLY A 17 -29.61 -4.99 -19.05
N ALA A 18 -28.82 -6.06 -18.81
CA ALA A 18 -27.85 -6.05 -17.73
C ALA A 18 -26.77 -4.99 -18.01
N SER A 19 -26.59 -4.05 -17.08
CA SER A 19 -25.53 -3.03 -17.14
C SER A 19 -24.39 -3.37 -16.18
N VAL A 20 -23.29 -2.62 -16.20
CA VAL A 20 -22.22 -2.78 -15.20
C VAL A 20 -22.61 -2.10 -13.89
N CYS A 21 -22.32 -2.74 -12.75
CA CYS A 21 -22.44 -2.10 -11.44
C CYS A 21 -21.06 -1.66 -10.95
N ASN A 22 -20.83 -0.36 -10.74
CA ASN A 22 -19.56 0.14 -10.23
C ASN A 22 -19.24 -0.40 -8.82
N SER A 23 -20.26 -0.58 -7.98
CA SER A 23 -20.10 -1.09 -6.62
C SER A 23 -19.87 -2.60 -6.55
N CYS A 24 -20.32 -3.38 -7.54
CA CYS A 24 -20.06 -4.83 -7.59
C CYS A 24 -18.87 -5.19 -8.48
N GLY A 25 -18.50 -4.32 -9.43
CA GLY A 25 -17.48 -4.59 -10.46
C GLY A 25 -17.82 -5.74 -11.40
N GLU A 26 -19.12 -6.00 -11.60
CA GLU A 26 -19.65 -7.06 -12.47
C GLU A 26 -20.88 -6.53 -13.23
N LYS A 27 -21.19 -7.17 -14.36
CA LYS A 27 -22.47 -6.97 -15.05
C LYS A 27 -23.59 -7.53 -14.17
N THR A 28 -24.64 -6.74 -13.96
CA THR A 28 -25.78 -7.14 -13.11
C THR A 28 -27.09 -6.65 -13.71
N PHE A 29 -28.06 -7.54 -13.80
CA PHE A 29 -29.45 -7.20 -14.17
C PHE A 29 -30.18 -6.60 -12.96
N LEU A 30 -30.19 -7.32 -11.83
CA LEU A 30 -30.68 -6.83 -10.54
C LEU A 30 -29.50 -6.60 -9.61
N CYS A 31 -29.40 -5.40 -9.04
CA CYS A 31 -28.39 -5.09 -8.03
C CYS A 31 -28.92 -4.07 -7.02
N PRO A 32 -28.77 -4.31 -5.71
CA PRO A 32 -29.20 -3.36 -4.69
C PRO A 32 -28.49 -1.99 -4.82
N HIS A 33 -27.28 -1.95 -5.36
CA HIS A 33 -26.54 -0.70 -5.60
C HIS A 33 -27.05 0.10 -6.80
N LYS A 34 -27.87 -0.49 -7.68
CA LYS A 34 -28.39 0.19 -8.88
C LYS A 34 -29.75 0.84 -8.69
N ILE A 35 -30.31 0.77 -7.46
CA ILE A 35 -31.64 1.27 -7.05
C ILE A 35 -32.60 1.33 -8.24
N VAL A 36 -33.20 0.18 -8.56
CA VAL A 36 -34.27 0.11 -9.55
C VAL A 36 -35.53 -0.28 -8.80
N THR A 37 -36.53 0.60 -8.80
CA THR A 37 -37.81 0.38 -8.10
C THR A 37 -38.58 -0.81 -8.67
N SER A 38 -38.41 -1.10 -9.96
CA SER A 38 -38.89 -2.31 -10.62
C SER A 38 -38.10 -2.56 -11.91
N SER A 39 -37.88 -3.82 -12.28
CA SER A 39 -37.28 -4.19 -13.56
C SER A 39 -38.09 -5.31 -14.17
N GLU A 40 -38.62 -5.08 -15.36
CA GLU A 40 -39.45 -6.03 -16.08
C GLU A 40 -38.59 -6.80 -17.09
N ILE A 41 -38.77 -8.12 -17.14
CA ILE A 41 -38.13 -8.99 -18.12
C ILE A 41 -39.23 -9.59 -18.97
N ILE A 42 -39.25 -9.23 -20.25
CA ILE A 42 -40.18 -9.84 -21.21
C ILE A 42 -39.60 -11.20 -21.59
N LEU A 43 -40.31 -12.26 -21.19
CA LEU A 43 -39.93 -13.63 -21.54
C LEU A 43 -40.37 -13.95 -22.97
N PRO A 44 -39.50 -14.53 -23.82
CA PRO A 44 -39.90 -15.04 -25.12
C PRO A 44 -40.99 -16.10 -24.99
N SER A 45 -41.88 -16.20 -25.98
CA SER A 45 -42.99 -17.16 -26.03
C SER A 45 -42.59 -18.64 -25.91
N HIS A 46 -41.31 -18.95 -26.14
CA HIS A 46 -40.74 -20.31 -26.06
C HIS A 46 -39.68 -20.43 -24.96
N CYS A 47 -39.71 -19.55 -23.96
CA CYS A 47 -38.84 -19.68 -22.79
C CYS A 47 -39.23 -20.93 -21.99
N THR A 48 -38.26 -21.83 -21.80
CA THR A 48 -38.45 -23.07 -21.04
C THR A 48 -37.86 -22.97 -19.64
N HIS A 49 -36.73 -22.26 -19.48
CA HIS A 49 -36.03 -22.12 -18.20
C HIS A 49 -35.45 -20.72 -18.02
N ILE A 50 -35.42 -20.27 -16.76
CA ILE A 50 -34.76 -19.04 -16.34
C ILE A 50 -33.66 -19.42 -15.35
N LYS A 51 -32.45 -18.91 -15.56
CA LYS A 51 -31.31 -19.11 -14.65
C LYS A 51 -30.91 -17.77 -14.06
N ILE A 52 -30.96 -17.67 -12.74
CA ILE A 52 -30.51 -16.50 -11.98
C ILE A 52 -29.15 -16.81 -11.37
N CYS A 53 -28.10 -16.20 -11.90
CA CYS A 53 -26.76 -16.27 -11.34
C CYS A 53 -26.53 -15.05 -10.44
N ARG A 54 -26.15 -15.27 -9.19
CA ARG A 54 -25.66 -14.18 -8.33
C ARG A 54 -24.28 -13.72 -8.83
N PRO A 55 -23.85 -12.48 -8.50
CA PRO A 55 -22.49 -12.03 -8.78
C PRO A 55 -21.46 -13.03 -8.25
N HIS A 56 -20.37 -13.25 -8.97
CA HIS A 56 -19.36 -14.26 -8.65
C HIS A 56 -18.78 -14.01 -7.25
N VAL A 57 -18.41 -12.76 -6.96
CA VAL A 57 -17.94 -12.34 -5.62
C VAL A 57 -18.90 -12.73 -4.50
N HIS A 58 -20.22 -12.63 -4.74
CA HIS A 58 -21.22 -12.98 -3.74
C HIS A 58 -21.39 -14.50 -3.59
N GLN A 59 -21.20 -15.27 -4.67
CA GLN A 59 -21.17 -16.73 -4.61
C GLN A 59 -19.97 -17.22 -3.79
N CYS A 60 -18.78 -16.68 -4.08
CA CYS A 60 -17.57 -17.02 -3.33
C CYS A 60 -17.72 -16.61 -1.86
N ALA A 61 -18.20 -15.40 -1.56
CA ALA A 61 -18.39 -14.94 -0.18
C ALA A 61 -19.44 -15.77 0.60
N LEU A 62 -20.51 -16.21 -0.06
CA LEU A 62 -21.47 -17.14 0.55
C LEU A 62 -20.86 -18.52 0.78
N SER A 63 -20.12 -19.05 -0.19
CA SER A 63 -19.43 -20.32 -0.05
C SER A 63 -18.42 -20.30 1.10
N ALA A 64 -17.68 -19.20 1.25
CA ALA A 64 -16.75 -18.96 2.36
C ALA A 64 -17.47 -19.00 3.72
N LYS A 65 -18.60 -18.28 3.84
CA LYS A 65 -19.41 -18.25 5.07
C LYS A 65 -19.99 -19.62 5.41
N LEU A 66 -20.37 -20.40 4.40
CA LEU A 66 -20.90 -21.76 4.57
C LEU A 66 -19.79 -22.75 4.96
N LYS A 67 -18.59 -22.64 4.38
CA LYS A 67 -17.42 -23.43 4.77
C LYS A 67 -16.92 -23.08 6.18
N GLY A 68 -16.90 -21.79 6.54
CA GLY A 68 -16.51 -21.30 7.86
C GLY A 68 -17.43 -21.77 8.99
N ASN A 69 -18.73 -21.94 8.70
CA ASN A 69 -19.70 -22.54 9.62
C ASN A 69 -19.77 -24.09 9.52
N GLY A 70 -19.12 -24.66 8.50
CA GLY A 70 -19.23 -26.07 8.10
C GLY A 70 -18.00 -26.91 8.42
N ALA A 71 -17.05 -26.43 9.23
CA ALA A 71 -15.92 -27.22 9.72
C ALA A 71 -16.33 -28.29 10.77
N ARG A 72 -17.40 -29.04 10.46
CA ARG A 72 -17.68 -30.40 10.91
C ARG A 72 -18.55 -31.05 9.82
N THR A 73 -17.94 -31.50 8.72
CA THR A 73 -18.09 -32.86 8.16
C THR A 73 -17.60 -32.95 6.71
N SER A 74 -16.75 -33.97 6.49
CA SER A 74 -16.48 -34.75 5.28
C SER A 74 -16.15 -34.05 3.95
N GLU A 75 -14.92 -34.31 3.51
CA GLU A 75 -14.50 -34.36 2.11
C GLU A 75 -15.47 -35.18 1.23
N ALA A 76 -15.69 -34.72 -0.01
CA ALA A 76 -15.90 -35.57 -1.19
C ALA A 76 -15.92 -34.72 -2.48
N ASP A 77 -14.98 -35.04 -3.37
CA ASP A 77 -14.99 -34.98 -4.84
C ASP A 77 -15.50 -33.74 -5.60
N ALA A 78 -14.55 -33.12 -6.31
CA ALA A 78 -14.78 -32.30 -7.48
C ALA A 78 -15.13 -33.15 -8.72
N PRO A 79 -15.77 -32.54 -9.74
CA PRO A 79 -15.14 -32.63 -11.05
C PRO A 79 -15.11 -31.29 -11.83
N GLY A 80 -14.11 -31.23 -12.71
CA GLY A 80 -13.59 -30.05 -13.39
C GLY A 80 -14.57 -29.22 -14.21
N ARG A 81 -14.33 -27.91 -14.23
CA ARG A 81 -14.94 -26.98 -15.20
C ARG A 81 -13.93 -26.60 -16.29
N LEU A 82 -14.36 -26.85 -17.52
CA LEU A 82 -13.72 -26.46 -18.77
C LEU A 82 -13.57 -24.93 -18.84
N ARG A 83 -12.34 -24.46 -19.10
CA ARG A 83 -12.01 -23.07 -19.45
C ARG A 83 -12.53 -22.76 -20.86
N SER A 84 -13.32 -21.70 -20.98
CA SER A 84 -13.63 -21.05 -22.25
C SER A 84 -12.61 -19.94 -22.50
N VAL A 85 -11.77 -20.12 -23.52
CA VAL A 85 -10.85 -19.11 -24.04
C VAL A 85 -11.64 -18.16 -24.95
N ILE A 86 -11.70 -16.88 -24.60
CA ILE A 86 -12.13 -15.83 -25.54
C ILE A 86 -10.97 -14.85 -25.73
N SER A 87 -10.38 -14.94 -26.92
CA SER A 87 -9.42 -14.01 -27.50
C SER A 87 -10.17 -12.83 -28.10
N GLN A 88 -9.79 -11.60 -27.78
CA GLN A 88 -10.08 -10.44 -28.64
C GLN A 88 -8.84 -9.53 -28.78
N LYS A 89 -8.43 -9.35 -30.04
CA LYS A 89 -7.48 -8.38 -30.57
C LYS A 89 -8.22 -7.10 -30.99
N ALA A 90 -7.56 -5.94 -30.82
CA ALA A 90 -7.51 -4.75 -31.71
C ALA A 90 -6.92 -3.56 -30.91
N LEU A 91 -5.71 -3.04 -31.19
CA LEU A 91 -5.26 -2.11 -32.26
C LEU A 91 -5.23 -0.63 -31.81
N GLY A 92 -4.06 0.02 -31.94
CA GLY A 92 -3.94 1.46 -32.19
C GLY A 92 -2.95 2.26 -31.32
N ASN A 93 -1.73 2.49 -31.83
CA ASN A 93 -0.74 3.49 -31.36
C ASN A 93 -1.19 4.93 -31.61
N VAL A 94 -0.82 5.89 -30.75
CA VAL A 94 -0.17 7.18 -31.13
C VAL A 94 0.67 7.68 -29.94
N SER A 95 1.92 8.05 -30.24
CA SER A 95 2.90 8.70 -29.36
C SER A 95 2.71 10.22 -29.34
N SER A 96 2.78 10.83 -28.15
CA SER A 96 3.11 12.25 -27.97
C SER A 96 3.87 12.44 -26.65
N GLN A 97 5.11 12.89 -26.74
CA GLN A 97 5.94 13.32 -25.62
C GLN A 97 5.40 14.63 -25.04
N SER A 98 5.18 14.68 -23.73
CA SER A 98 5.11 15.92 -22.96
C SER A 98 5.69 15.69 -21.57
N THR A 99 6.57 16.60 -21.17
CA THR A 99 7.30 16.66 -19.90
C THR A 99 6.39 16.47 -18.69
N ALA A 100 6.68 15.44 -17.90
CA ALA A 100 5.86 14.97 -16.79
C ALA A 100 5.90 15.93 -15.59
N SER A 101 4.71 16.41 -15.22
CA SER A 101 4.36 16.91 -13.89
C SER A 101 4.57 15.80 -12.85
N PRO A 102 4.86 16.13 -11.57
CA PRO A 102 5.09 15.14 -10.50
C PRO A 102 3.83 14.34 -10.10
N SER A 103 2.74 14.44 -10.87
CA SER A 103 1.43 13.80 -10.66
C SER A 103 1.10 12.71 -11.69
N SER A 104 2.00 12.33 -12.60
CA SER A 104 1.69 11.29 -13.59
C SER A 104 1.95 9.88 -13.03
N TRP A 105 1.12 9.45 -12.08
CA TRP A 105 0.80 8.04 -11.95
C TRP A 105 0.05 7.61 -13.22
N GLN A 106 0.78 7.10 -14.21
CA GLN A 106 0.22 6.46 -15.39
C GLN A 106 0.97 5.14 -15.57
N GLY A 107 0.41 4.09 -14.99
CA GLY A 107 1.03 2.78 -15.03
C GLY A 107 0.03 1.73 -14.66
N ILE A 108 -0.73 1.26 -15.66
CA ILE A 108 -1.36 -0.07 -15.65
C ILE A 108 -0.30 -1.00 -15.06
N TRP A 109 -0.56 -1.52 -13.86
CA TRP A 109 0.33 -2.42 -13.11
C TRP A 109 1.01 -3.39 -14.07
N ALA A 110 2.23 -3.05 -14.49
CA ALA A 110 2.86 -3.76 -15.58
C ALA A 110 3.20 -5.15 -15.01
N PRO A 111 2.76 -6.24 -15.65
CA PRO A 111 3.08 -7.60 -15.23
C PRO A 111 4.54 -7.95 -15.56
N VAL A 112 5.45 -7.00 -15.36
CA VAL A 112 6.92 -7.19 -15.31
C VAL A 112 7.49 -6.53 -14.03
N MET A 113 6.71 -5.69 -13.35
CA MET A 113 7.12 -4.89 -12.17
C MET A 113 6.62 -5.47 -10.84
N LEU A 114 5.80 -6.52 -10.91
CA LEU A 114 5.25 -7.21 -9.75
C LEU A 114 5.90 -8.60 -9.69
N GLY A 115 6.20 -9.15 -8.52
CA GLY A 115 6.82 -10.47 -8.48
C GLY A 115 5.97 -11.52 -9.21
N LYS A 116 6.59 -12.52 -9.86
CA LYS A 116 5.93 -13.60 -10.63
C LYS A 116 4.63 -14.13 -10.01
N HIS A 117 4.60 -14.28 -8.69
CA HIS A 117 3.41 -14.70 -7.95
C HIS A 117 2.24 -13.70 -7.99
N PHE A 118 2.52 -12.40 -7.89
CA PHE A 118 1.53 -11.33 -8.06
C PHE A 118 1.03 -11.26 -9.51
N GLU A 119 1.91 -11.47 -10.49
CA GLU A 119 1.55 -11.43 -11.91
C GLU A 119 0.61 -12.56 -12.29
N GLU A 120 0.89 -13.79 -11.84
CA GLU A 120 0.04 -14.96 -12.04
C GLU A 120 -1.35 -14.74 -11.42
N GLN A 121 -1.43 -14.10 -10.25
CA GLN A 121 -2.68 -13.77 -9.58
C GLN A 121 -3.49 -12.69 -10.30
N LEU A 122 -2.83 -11.70 -10.92
CA LEU A 122 -3.49 -10.62 -11.66
C LEU A 122 -4.07 -11.04 -13.02
N MET A 123 -3.86 -12.29 -13.46
CA MET A 123 -4.43 -12.82 -14.71
C MET A 123 -5.95 -13.01 -14.66
N LEU A 124 -6.56 -13.11 -13.46
CA LEU A 124 -8.01 -13.14 -13.28
C LEU A 124 -8.57 -11.71 -13.28
N LYS A 125 -8.65 -11.07 -14.44
CA LYS A 125 -9.15 -9.70 -14.54
C LYS A 125 -10.67 -9.65 -14.32
N ARG A 126 -11.13 -8.72 -13.49
CA ARG A 126 -12.50 -8.20 -13.60
C ARG A 126 -12.72 -7.66 -15.02
N GLU A 127 -13.92 -7.84 -15.56
CA GLU A 127 -14.33 -7.16 -16.80
C GLU A 127 -14.30 -5.63 -16.63
N VAL A 128 -14.58 -5.13 -15.41
CA VAL A 128 -14.53 -3.70 -15.07
C VAL A 128 -13.85 -3.52 -13.70
N PRO A 129 -12.83 -2.63 -13.59
CA PRO A 129 -12.20 -2.32 -12.32
C PRO A 129 -13.21 -1.77 -11.32
N ARG A 130 -13.28 -2.36 -10.12
CA ARG A 130 -14.05 -1.79 -9.01
C ARG A 130 -13.11 -0.93 -8.18
N ILE A 131 -13.52 0.31 -7.95
CA ILE A 131 -12.77 1.24 -7.13
C ILE A 131 -13.40 1.23 -5.74
N ILE A 132 -12.67 0.73 -4.75
CA ILE A 132 -13.07 0.82 -3.34
C ILE A 132 -13.04 2.28 -2.86
N SER A 133 -13.71 2.57 -1.75
CA SER A 133 -13.66 3.91 -1.16
C SER A 133 -12.25 4.26 -0.71
N LEU A 134 -11.95 5.56 -0.67
CA LEU A 134 -10.70 6.09 -0.14
C LEU A 134 -10.46 5.62 1.30
N ASP A 135 -11.51 5.62 2.14
CA ASP A 135 -11.40 5.16 3.53
C ASP A 135 -10.98 3.70 3.65
N LEU A 136 -11.50 2.84 2.77
CA LEU A 136 -11.09 1.44 2.74
C LEU A 136 -9.67 1.29 2.20
N CYS A 137 -9.29 2.09 1.19
CA CYS A 137 -7.93 2.14 0.69
C CYS A 137 -6.94 2.52 1.80
N LEU A 138 -7.23 3.58 2.55
CA LEU A 138 -6.39 4.03 3.66
C LEU A 138 -6.36 3.02 4.80
N SER A 139 -7.49 2.39 5.13
CA SER A 139 -7.52 1.34 6.16
C SER A 139 -6.66 0.13 5.80
N LEU A 140 -6.66 -0.28 4.54
CA LEU A 140 -5.77 -1.35 4.05
C LEU A 140 -4.30 -0.89 4.06
N THR A 141 -4.02 0.37 3.70
CA THR A 141 -2.70 0.98 3.84
C THR A 141 -2.23 0.98 5.29
N GLU A 142 -3.06 1.39 6.26
CA GLU A 142 -2.76 1.38 7.69
C GLU A 142 -2.36 -0.03 8.18
N GLN A 143 -3.16 -1.04 7.83
CA GLN A 143 -2.90 -2.43 8.20
C GLN A 143 -1.60 -2.97 7.57
N LEU A 144 -1.33 -2.64 6.31
CA LEU A 144 -0.10 -3.03 5.64
C LEU A 144 1.13 -2.37 6.27
N LEU A 145 1.06 -1.08 6.60
CA LEU A 145 2.12 -0.35 7.29
C LEU A 145 2.37 -0.92 8.70
N ALA A 146 1.32 -1.29 9.44
CA ALA A 146 1.44 -1.94 10.73
C ALA A 146 2.10 -3.32 10.61
N ALA A 147 1.68 -4.13 9.62
CA ALA A 147 2.27 -5.43 9.34
C ALA A 147 3.78 -5.30 8.99
N LEU A 148 4.15 -4.27 8.23
CA LEU A 148 5.53 -3.99 7.84
C LEU A 148 6.45 -3.73 9.06
N LEU A 149 5.92 -3.06 10.08
CA LEU A 149 6.61 -2.82 11.35
C LEU A 149 6.68 -4.08 12.22
N LEU A 150 5.60 -4.87 12.28
CA LEU A 150 5.55 -6.09 13.08
C LEU A 150 6.49 -7.18 12.56
N GLN A 151 6.65 -7.29 11.23
CA GLN A 151 7.56 -8.25 10.60
C GLN A 151 9.02 -7.97 10.97
N ALA A 152 9.44 -6.69 11.01
CA ALA A 152 10.80 -6.29 11.37
C ALA A 152 11.15 -6.61 12.84
N ASN A 153 10.15 -6.63 13.73
CA ASN A 153 10.33 -6.92 15.15
C ASN A 153 10.32 -8.41 15.49
N GLY A 154 10.25 -9.31 14.50
CA GLY A 154 10.14 -10.75 14.72
C GLY A 154 8.85 -11.17 15.44
N LYS A 155 7.85 -10.28 15.48
CA LYS A 155 6.56 -10.50 16.16
C LYS A 155 5.54 -11.21 15.27
N LEU A 156 5.80 -11.34 13.97
CA LEU A 156 4.99 -12.20 13.12
C LEU A 156 5.40 -13.67 13.34
N PRO A 157 4.43 -14.60 13.49
CA PRO A 157 4.69 -16.02 13.63
C PRO A 157 5.25 -16.69 12.36
N SER A 158 5.41 -15.95 11.26
CA SER A 158 5.95 -16.49 10.01
C SER A 158 7.47 -16.65 10.08
N VAL A 159 7.96 -17.88 9.94
CA VAL A 159 9.38 -18.24 9.82
C VAL A 159 10.05 -17.60 8.59
N ARG A 160 9.25 -17.11 7.63
CA ARG A 160 9.72 -16.60 6.34
C ARG A 160 9.64 -15.08 6.27
N LEU A 161 10.71 -14.46 5.75
CA LEU A 161 10.75 -13.05 5.39
C LEU A 161 9.91 -12.82 4.13
N LEU A 162 8.89 -11.97 4.25
CA LEU A 162 8.03 -11.52 3.16
C LEU A 162 8.53 -10.18 2.58
N SER A 163 8.51 -10.07 1.26
CA SER A 163 8.53 -8.79 0.54
C SER A 163 7.27 -7.97 0.84
N ILE A 164 7.27 -6.68 0.53
CA ILE A 164 6.09 -5.81 0.74
C ILE A 164 4.87 -6.29 -0.07
N GLN A 165 5.09 -6.84 -1.26
CA GLN A 165 4.03 -7.41 -2.10
C GLN A 165 3.47 -8.67 -1.45
N GLU A 166 4.32 -9.61 -1.05
CA GLU A 166 3.89 -10.83 -0.35
C GLU A 166 3.15 -10.52 0.96
N LEU A 167 3.56 -9.46 1.68
CA LEU A 167 2.89 -9.00 2.88
C LEU A 167 1.47 -8.48 2.59
N LEU A 168 1.30 -7.73 1.50
CA LEU A 168 -0.02 -7.31 1.03
C LEU A 168 -0.89 -8.52 0.65
N TRP A 169 -0.32 -9.51 -0.02
CA TRP A 169 -1.04 -10.74 -0.38
C TRP A 169 -1.44 -11.56 0.86
N ASP A 170 -0.53 -11.74 1.82
CA ASP A 170 -0.82 -12.41 3.09
C ASP A 170 -1.95 -11.71 3.87
N LEU A 171 -1.96 -10.38 3.87
CA LEU A 171 -3.04 -9.58 4.47
C LEU A 171 -4.39 -9.84 3.78
N LEU A 172 -4.43 -9.84 2.44
CA LEU A 172 -5.67 -10.03 1.69
C LEU A 172 -6.19 -11.47 1.75
N THR A 173 -5.31 -12.47 1.80
CA THR A 173 -5.70 -13.87 1.98
C THR A 173 -6.27 -14.13 3.36
N LYS A 174 -5.65 -13.58 4.41
CA LYS A 174 -6.21 -13.62 5.77
C LYS A 174 -7.54 -12.88 5.87
N ARG A 175 -7.69 -11.78 5.16
CA ARG A 175 -8.93 -10.97 5.16
C ARG A 175 -10.10 -11.62 4.45
N TYR A 176 -9.88 -12.18 3.27
CA TYR A 176 -10.96 -12.68 2.43
C TYR A 176 -11.17 -14.19 2.52
N LEU A 177 -10.21 -14.94 3.06
CA LEU A 177 -10.18 -16.40 3.26
C LEU A 177 -10.26 -17.24 1.97
N GLU A 178 -11.01 -16.80 0.96
CA GLU A 178 -11.08 -17.42 -0.36
C GLU A 178 -10.12 -16.71 -1.33
N GLU A 179 -9.24 -17.51 -1.95
CA GLU A 179 -8.18 -17.04 -2.86
C GLU A 179 -8.73 -16.18 -4.00
N GLU A 180 -9.82 -16.60 -4.65
CA GLU A 180 -10.42 -15.83 -5.75
C GLU A 180 -10.90 -14.44 -5.31
N ILE A 181 -11.44 -14.33 -4.09
CA ILE A 181 -11.88 -13.03 -3.54
C ILE A 181 -10.65 -12.20 -3.15
N SER A 182 -9.59 -12.82 -2.63
CA SER A 182 -8.32 -12.14 -2.36
C SER A 182 -7.70 -11.56 -3.62
N ILE A 183 -7.76 -12.27 -4.75
CA ILE A 183 -7.30 -11.78 -6.06
C ILE A 183 -8.12 -10.56 -6.50
N LEU A 184 -9.45 -10.64 -6.42
CA LEU A 184 -10.32 -9.52 -6.77
C LEU A 184 -10.13 -8.33 -5.82
N GLY A 185 -9.95 -8.60 -4.53
CA GLY A 185 -9.66 -7.58 -3.52
C GLY A 185 -8.30 -6.91 -3.73
N LEU A 186 -7.29 -7.66 -4.18
CA LEU A 186 -6.00 -7.12 -4.59
C LEU A 186 -6.17 -6.15 -5.75
N GLN A 187 -6.87 -6.54 -6.81
CA GLN A 187 -7.14 -5.67 -7.96
C GLN A 187 -7.89 -4.40 -7.55
N ASP A 188 -8.92 -4.53 -6.72
CA ASP A 188 -9.72 -3.41 -6.24
C ASP A 188 -8.85 -2.43 -5.43
N PHE A 189 -7.95 -2.96 -4.59
CA PHE A 189 -7.02 -2.14 -3.80
C PHE A 189 -5.98 -1.44 -4.67
N LEU A 190 -5.34 -2.15 -5.60
CA LEU A 190 -4.34 -1.59 -6.50
C LEU A 190 -4.94 -0.51 -7.43
N THR A 191 -6.18 -0.71 -7.90
CA THR A 191 -6.92 0.30 -8.67
C THR A 191 -7.23 1.54 -7.83
N ALA A 192 -7.56 1.35 -6.54
CA ALA A 192 -7.78 2.46 -5.63
C ALA A 192 -6.49 3.23 -5.31
N VAL A 193 -5.36 2.54 -5.13
CA VAL A 193 -4.05 3.18 -4.96
C VAL A 193 -3.71 4.08 -6.15
N GLU A 194 -3.91 3.59 -7.37
CA GLU A 194 -3.71 4.39 -8.59
C GLU A 194 -4.63 5.61 -8.61
N LYS A 195 -5.93 5.43 -8.37
CA LYS A 195 -6.90 6.54 -8.35
C LYS A 195 -6.57 7.61 -7.32
N TYR A 196 -6.25 7.20 -6.09
CA TYR A 196 -6.10 8.11 -4.94
C TYR A 196 -4.66 8.60 -4.72
N SER A 197 -3.71 8.18 -5.55
CA SER A 197 -2.31 8.63 -5.49
C SER A 197 -2.14 10.15 -5.58
N ALA A 198 -3.01 10.85 -6.32
CA ALA A 198 -2.98 12.32 -6.41
C ALA A 198 -3.57 13.01 -5.16
N ASP A 199 -4.45 12.32 -4.43
CA ASP A 199 -5.20 12.86 -3.29
C ASP A 199 -4.54 12.53 -1.94
N SER A 200 -3.53 11.65 -1.92
CA SER A 200 -2.86 11.20 -0.71
C SER A 200 -1.41 10.80 -1.02
N GLN A 201 -0.46 11.48 -0.39
CA GLN A 201 0.96 11.26 -0.62
C GLN A 201 1.43 9.94 0.01
N ILE A 202 0.80 9.49 1.11
CA ILE A 202 1.12 8.17 1.67
C ILE A 202 0.66 7.04 0.73
N VAL A 203 -0.50 7.20 0.08
CA VAL A 203 -0.97 6.25 -0.94
C VAL A 203 -0.04 6.24 -2.15
N SER A 204 0.38 7.42 -2.62
CA SER A 204 1.38 7.53 -3.69
C SER A 204 2.71 6.86 -3.31
N THR A 205 3.21 7.14 -2.11
CA THR A 205 4.46 6.56 -1.59
C THR A 205 4.38 5.05 -1.50
N LEU A 206 3.25 4.52 -0.98
CA LEU A 206 2.99 3.09 -0.95
C LEU A 206 3.02 2.49 -2.37
N GLY A 207 2.36 3.13 -3.32
CA GLY A 207 2.34 2.67 -4.70
C GLY A 207 3.75 2.60 -5.31
N HIS A 208 4.60 3.61 -5.08
CA HIS A 208 6.00 3.61 -5.54
C HIS A 208 6.84 2.51 -4.87
N VAL A 209 6.54 2.17 -3.61
CA VAL A 209 7.17 1.02 -2.92
C VAL A 209 6.69 -0.30 -3.52
N LEU A 210 5.39 -0.45 -3.79
CA LEU A 210 4.82 -1.67 -4.38
C LEU A 210 5.35 -1.94 -5.80
N GLN A 211 5.66 -0.88 -6.57
CA GLN A 211 6.29 -0.98 -7.89
C GLN A 211 7.82 -1.17 -7.83
N GLY A 212 8.43 -1.09 -6.64
CA GLY A 212 9.86 -1.22 -6.47
C GLY A 212 10.69 0.02 -6.80
N HIS A 213 10.06 1.17 -7.09
CA HIS A 213 10.75 2.45 -7.28
C HIS A 213 11.35 2.98 -5.97
N LEU A 214 10.62 2.80 -4.87
CA LEU A 214 11.08 3.09 -3.51
C LEU A 214 11.33 1.80 -2.75
N ASP A 215 12.16 1.88 -1.71
CA ASP A 215 12.35 0.77 -0.80
C ASP A 215 11.30 0.79 0.31
N PRO A 216 10.82 -0.35 0.84
CA PRO A 216 9.92 -0.37 2.00
C PRO A 216 10.46 0.39 3.22
N ALA A 217 11.78 0.55 3.34
CA ALA A 217 12.38 1.40 4.36
C ALA A 217 11.96 2.88 4.27
N ALA A 218 11.57 3.39 3.10
CA ALA A 218 11.05 4.75 2.95
C ALA A 218 9.72 4.95 3.72
N LEU A 219 8.84 3.93 3.74
CA LEU A 219 7.62 3.97 4.54
C LEU A 219 7.93 3.90 6.04
N ARG A 220 8.92 3.09 6.43
CA ARG A 220 9.39 3.04 7.84
C ARG A 220 10.01 4.36 8.27
N TYR A 221 10.72 5.04 7.38
CA TYR A 221 11.24 6.37 7.60
C TYR A 221 10.12 7.39 7.79
N ALA A 222 9.08 7.39 6.95
CA ALA A 222 7.92 8.26 7.15
C ALA A 222 7.24 8.00 8.52
N LEU A 223 7.03 6.72 8.88
CA LEU A 223 6.46 6.32 10.16
C LEU A 223 7.31 6.80 11.36
N ILE A 224 8.63 6.68 11.29
CA ILE A 224 9.51 7.11 12.38
C ILE A 224 9.56 8.64 12.51
N GLN A 225 9.49 9.37 11.39
CA GLN A 225 9.35 10.82 11.40
C GLN A 225 8.05 11.26 12.10
N THR A 226 6.94 10.56 11.85
CA THR A 226 5.67 10.82 12.56
C THR A 226 5.82 10.64 14.07
N GLU A 227 6.49 9.59 14.54
CA GLU A 227 6.77 9.42 15.98
C GLU A 227 7.61 10.54 16.58
N THR A 228 8.53 11.13 15.81
CA THR A 228 9.36 12.25 16.31
C THR A 228 8.62 13.57 16.39
N LEU A 229 7.55 13.73 15.62
CA LEU A 229 6.74 14.95 15.58
C LEU A 229 5.60 14.95 16.61
N ASP A 230 5.12 13.78 17.02
CA ASP A 230 4.07 13.60 18.03
C ASP A 230 4.37 14.30 19.40
N PRO A 231 5.61 14.30 19.94
CA PRO A 231 5.92 15.04 21.16
C PRO A 231 6.29 16.52 20.96
N VAL A 232 6.49 17.00 19.72
CA VAL A 232 6.97 18.37 19.47
C VAL A 232 5.77 19.27 19.23
N SER A 233 5.23 19.86 20.29
CA SER A 233 4.34 21.02 20.14
C SER A 233 5.17 22.17 19.56
N LEU A 234 5.06 22.43 18.25
CA LEU A 234 5.64 23.60 17.59
C LEU A 234 4.69 24.78 17.87
N PRO A 235 4.98 25.66 18.85
CA PRO A 235 3.97 26.60 19.36
C PRO A 235 3.72 27.78 18.41
N GLU A 236 4.60 28.05 17.44
CA GLU A 236 4.45 29.16 16.48
C GLU A 236 4.91 28.81 15.05
N ALA A 237 4.54 29.65 14.07
CA ALA A 237 4.92 29.54 12.65
C ALA A 237 6.43 29.74 12.37
N VAL A 238 7.19 30.22 13.36
CA VAL A 238 8.64 30.54 13.30
C VAL A 238 9.51 29.27 13.45
N HIS A 239 8.90 28.09 13.64
CA HIS A 239 9.60 26.90 14.13
C HIS A 239 10.09 25.90 13.06
N PHE A 240 9.83 26.13 11.77
CA PHE A 240 10.36 25.22 10.73
C PHE A 240 11.88 25.36 10.51
N GLN A 241 12.43 26.56 10.65
CA GLN A 241 13.89 26.76 10.58
C GLN A 241 14.61 26.02 11.72
N SER A 242 14.05 26.08 12.93
CA SER A 242 14.57 25.31 14.09
C SER A 242 14.45 23.81 13.86
N PHE A 243 13.32 23.36 13.28
CA PHE A 243 13.14 21.97 12.88
C PHE A 243 14.24 21.53 11.88
N ILE A 244 14.50 22.28 10.81
CA ILE A 244 15.54 21.95 9.84
C ILE A 244 16.93 21.89 10.49
N GLN A 245 17.27 22.86 11.34
CA GLN A 245 18.57 22.88 12.02
C GLN A 245 18.79 21.66 12.92
N GLN A 246 17.73 21.17 13.55
CA GLN A 246 17.79 19.99 14.41
C GLN A 246 17.70 18.68 13.63
N HIS A 247 16.88 18.62 12.58
CA HIS A 247 16.62 17.40 11.81
C HIS A 247 17.63 17.19 10.68
N TYR A 248 18.20 18.25 10.13
CA TYR A 248 19.18 18.23 9.03
C TYR A 248 20.39 19.13 9.34
N PRO A 249 21.16 18.82 10.42
CA PRO A 249 22.28 19.66 10.86
C PRO A 249 23.45 19.72 9.85
N PHE A 250 23.49 18.80 8.89
CA PHE A 250 24.50 18.71 7.85
C PHE A 250 24.27 19.68 6.67
N LEU A 251 23.07 20.27 6.55
CA LEU A 251 22.76 21.17 5.45
C LEU A 251 23.45 22.53 5.61
N GLN A 252 24.04 23.01 4.51
CA GLN A 252 24.62 24.34 4.42
C GLN A 252 23.53 25.42 4.48
N GLU A 253 23.90 26.65 4.79
CA GLU A 253 22.95 27.78 4.93
C GLU A 253 22.07 27.97 3.69
N VAL A 254 22.67 27.94 2.50
CA VAL A 254 21.94 28.08 1.22
C VAL A 254 20.94 26.94 0.98
N GLU A 255 21.31 25.70 1.35
CA GLU A 255 20.44 24.53 1.21
C GLU A 255 19.27 24.60 2.19
N ARG A 256 19.54 25.06 3.43
CA ARG A 256 18.51 25.29 4.44
C ARG A 256 17.52 26.36 3.99
N ASP A 257 18.00 27.49 3.46
CA ASP A 257 17.14 28.57 2.97
C ASP A 257 16.28 28.11 1.79
N THR A 258 16.85 27.31 0.89
CA THR A 258 16.11 26.70 -0.22
C THR A 258 15.00 25.79 0.28
N LEU A 259 15.28 24.94 1.27
CA LEU A 259 14.29 24.02 1.84
C LEU A 259 13.19 24.78 2.61
N ILE A 260 13.53 25.85 3.31
CA ILE A 260 12.57 26.74 3.99
C ILE A 260 11.65 27.40 2.97
N LEU A 261 12.19 27.86 1.83
CA LEU A 261 11.42 28.47 0.76
C LEU A 261 10.46 27.44 0.12
N GLU A 262 10.95 26.24 -0.20
CA GLU A 262 10.12 25.15 -0.74
C GLU A 262 8.99 24.78 0.23
N PHE A 263 9.28 24.67 1.54
CA PHE A 263 8.26 24.41 2.56
C PHE A 263 7.25 25.54 2.70
N THR A 264 7.72 26.80 2.65
CA THR A 264 6.84 27.97 2.75
C THR A 264 5.86 28.02 1.57
N ALA A 265 6.34 27.69 0.37
CA ALA A 265 5.51 27.56 -0.82
C ALA A 265 4.51 26.40 -0.72
N TYR A 266 4.91 25.30 -0.07
CA TYR A 266 4.05 24.13 0.16
C TYR A 266 2.94 24.38 1.20
N SER A 267 3.29 24.94 2.35
CA SER A 267 2.42 24.97 3.54
C SER A 267 1.64 26.28 3.74
N GLY A 268 1.84 27.26 2.86
CA GLY A 268 1.21 28.59 3.00
C GLY A 268 1.61 29.32 4.29
N ARG A 269 2.81 29.04 4.83
CA ARG A 269 3.37 29.53 6.11
C ARG A 269 2.87 28.84 7.39
N SER A 270 2.11 27.75 7.28
CA SER A 270 1.69 26.96 8.46
C SER A 270 2.71 25.85 8.79
N SER A 271 3.37 25.91 9.95
CA SER A 271 4.29 24.86 10.42
C SER A 271 3.61 23.97 11.45
N THR A 272 2.76 23.06 10.98
CA THR A 272 2.11 22.05 11.81
C THR A 272 2.78 20.69 11.60
N PRO A 273 2.70 19.74 12.56
CA PRO A 273 3.16 18.36 12.34
C PRO A 273 2.60 17.75 11.04
N THR A 274 1.35 18.07 10.74
CA THR A 274 0.64 17.70 9.53
C THR A 274 1.34 18.21 8.26
N SER A 275 1.59 19.52 8.17
CA SER A 275 2.25 20.09 6.98
C SER A 275 3.71 19.65 6.86
N ILE A 276 4.40 19.36 7.96
CA ILE A 276 5.76 18.83 7.95
C ILE A 276 5.80 17.40 7.42
N ILE A 277 4.91 16.51 7.90
CA ILE A 277 4.84 15.13 7.38
C ILE A 277 4.44 15.10 5.91
N GLY A 278 3.43 15.90 5.52
CA GLY A 278 3.07 16.07 4.12
C GLY A 278 4.30 16.52 3.30
N PHE A 279 5.04 17.52 3.77
CA PHE A 279 6.24 17.95 3.06
C PHE A 279 7.34 16.88 2.98
N ILE A 280 7.57 16.09 4.04
CA ILE A 280 8.54 14.98 4.04
C ILE A 280 8.14 13.91 3.01
N LEU A 281 6.86 13.51 2.98
CA LEU A 281 6.37 12.55 1.99
C LEU A 281 6.57 13.06 0.56
N LEU A 282 6.30 14.34 0.32
CA LEU A 282 6.55 14.99 -0.97
C LEU A 282 8.03 14.95 -1.37
N LEU A 283 8.94 15.22 -0.42
CA LEU A 283 10.38 15.14 -0.65
C LEU A 283 10.84 13.71 -0.97
N ILE A 284 10.31 12.70 -0.27
CA ILE A 284 10.59 11.28 -0.57
C ILE A 284 10.14 10.94 -1.99
N LEU A 285 8.92 11.30 -2.36
CA LEU A 285 8.36 11.06 -3.70
C LEU A 285 9.16 11.75 -4.80
N ARG A 286 9.75 12.91 -4.51
CA ARG A 286 10.60 13.67 -5.43
C ARG A 286 12.08 13.27 -5.39
N HIS A 287 12.45 12.28 -4.57
CA HIS A 287 13.85 11.91 -4.30
C HIS A 287 14.72 13.10 -3.85
N LYS A 288 14.13 14.03 -3.09
CA LYS A 288 14.75 15.27 -2.59
C LYS A 288 14.88 15.31 -1.07
N GLU A 289 14.55 14.23 -0.37
CA GLU A 289 14.64 14.19 1.09
C GLU A 289 16.12 14.28 1.52
N PRO A 290 16.51 15.28 2.34
CA PRO A 290 17.90 15.60 2.58
C PRO A 290 18.74 14.47 3.19
N LEU A 291 18.21 13.74 4.18
CA LEU A 291 18.96 12.68 4.85
C LEU A 291 19.15 11.48 3.91
N ILE A 292 18.13 11.15 3.11
CA ILE A 292 18.23 10.11 2.09
C ILE A 292 19.27 10.49 1.03
N LEU A 293 19.34 11.76 0.62
CA LEU A 293 20.36 12.24 -0.32
C LEU A 293 21.77 12.15 0.27
N GLU A 294 21.98 12.61 1.50
CA GLU A 294 23.26 12.49 2.19
C GLU A 294 23.72 11.02 2.31
N CYS A 295 22.79 10.12 2.66
CA CYS A 295 23.05 8.68 2.72
C CYS A 295 23.43 8.12 1.34
N LYS A 296 22.76 8.55 0.28
CA LYS A 296 23.04 8.11 -1.09
C LYS A 296 24.44 8.54 -1.55
N ASP A 297 24.81 9.78 -1.31
CA ASP A 297 26.12 10.31 -1.69
C ASP A 297 27.23 9.57 -0.94
N THR A 298 27.02 9.34 0.36
CA THR A 298 27.95 8.57 1.20
C THR A 298 28.09 7.13 0.72
N LEU A 299 26.98 6.44 0.44
CA LEU A 299 26.96 5.06 -0.04
C LEU A 299 27.61 4.88 -1.42
N THR A 300 27.64 5.93 -2.24
CA THR A 300 28.32 5.89 -3.54
C THR A 300 29.82 5.62 -3.38
N MET A 301 30.43 6.04 -2.27
CA MET A 301 31.84 5.73 -1.96
C MET A 301 32.07 4.24 -1.61
N PHE A 302 31.03 3.54 -1.16
CA PHE A 302 31.09 2.12 -0.82
C PHE A 302 30.84 1.19 -2.01
N ALA A 303 30.24 1.69 -3.09
CA ALA A 303 29.92 0.96 -4.32
C ALA A 303 31.18 0.74 -5.20
N LYS A 304 32.14 -0.03 -4.68
CA LYS A 304 33.46 -0.26 -5.30
C LYS A 304 33.40 -1.11 -6.58
N SER A 305 32.39 -1.98 -6.70
CA SER A 305 32.37 -3.01 -7.75
C SER A 305 31.51 -2.69 -8.98
N GLN A 306 30.46 -1.86 -8.86
CA GLN A 306 29.65 -1.39 -10.00
C GLN A 306 28.96 -0.07 -9.67
N SER A 307 29.09 0.94 -10.53
CA SER A 307 28.50 2.26 -10.30
C SER A 307 26.97 2.17 -10.15
N GLY A 308 26.47 2.60 -9.00
CA GLY A 308 25.03 2.74 -8.73
C GLY A 308 24.33 1.55 -8.05
N SER A 309 25.02 0.46 -7.72
CA SER A 309 24.45 -0.64 -6.91
C SER A 309 25.45 -1.24 -5.92
N LEU A 310 24.93 -1.78 -4.82
CA LEU A 310 25.68 -2.41 -3.74
C LEU A 310 25.30 -3.89 -3.63
N THR A 311 26.30 -4.73 -3.38
CA THR A 311 26.10 -6.10 -2.88
C THR A 311 25.68 -6.08 -1.41
N ALA A 312 25.12 -7.19 -0.92
CA ALA A 312 24.80 -7.35 0.50
C ALA A 312 26.03 -7.11 1.38
N GLU A 313 27.20 -7.60 0.97
CA GLU A 313 28.46 -7.45 1.72
C GLU A 313 28.99 -6.01 1.72
N GLU A 314 28.86 -5.28 0.61
CA GLU A 314 29.22 -3.86 0.55
C GLU A 314 28.29 -3.01 1.43
N LEU A 315 26.99 -3.30 1.42
CA LEU A 315 26.02 -2.62 2.26
C LEU A 315 26.19 -2.96 3.75
N SER A 316 26.47 -4.21 4.10
CA SER A 316 26.80 -4.60 5.47
C SER A 316 28.02 -3.84 6.00
N ARG A 317 29.08 -3.70 5.18
CA ARG A 317 30.26 -2.89 5.54
C ARG A 317 29.90 -1.42 5.73
N ALA A 318 29.09 -0.85 4.84
CA ALA A 318 28.63 0.53 5.00
C ALA A 318 27.82 0.72 6.30
N PHE A 319 27.01 -0.27 6.71
CA PHE A 319 26.27 -0.17 7.97
C PHE A 319 27.16 -0.17 9.21
N ASP A 320 28.29 -0.88 9.18
CA ASP A 320 29.23 -0.88 10.30
C ASP A 320 29.83 0.52 10.53
N ASP A 321 30.00 1.30 9.46
CA ASP A 321 30.50 2.68 9.54
C ASP A 321 29.38 3.71 9.83
N LEU A 322 28.23 3.60 9.17
CA LEU A 322 27.20 4.64 9.16
C LEU A 322 26.16 4.50 10.29
N VAL A 323 25.80 3.28 10.66
CA VAL A 323 24.74 2.99 11.65
C VAL A 323 25.20 1.94 12.66
N PRO A 324 26.35 2.13 13.34
CA PRO A 324 27.00 1.11 14.15
C PRO A 324 26.17 0.60 15.33
N LEU A 325 25.18 1.36 15.79
CA LEU A 325 24.33 1.00 16.94
C LEU A 325 23.13 0.13 16.55
N SER A 326 22.74 0.16 15.27
CA SER A 326 21.60 -0.64 14.80
C SER A 326 21.86 -2.15 14.92
N ASN A 327 20.83 -2.94 15.19
CA ASN A 327 20.95 -4.38 15.39
C ASN A 327 21.38 -5.10 14.09
N LYS A 328 22.42 -5.95 14.13
CA LYS A 328 22.88 -6.75 12.97
C LYS A 328 21.78 -7.61 12.36
N ALA A 329 20.91 -8.20 13.18
CA ALA A 329 19.78 -9.00 12.69
C ALA A 329 18.77 -8.13 11.90
N GLU A 330 18.53 -6.91 12.37
CA GLU A 330 17.65 -5.95 11.69
C GLU A 330 18.27 -5.44 10.39
N ARG A 331 19.57 -5.12 10.38
CA ARG A 331 20.31 -4.76 9.16
C ARG A 331 20.17 -5.85 8.09
N GLN A 332 20.42 -7.10 8.49
CA GLN A 332 20.33 -8.25 7.58
C GLN A 332 18.90 -8.46 7.08
N PHE A 333 17.91 -8.30 7.95
CA PHE A 333 16.49 -8.35 7.58
C PHE A 333 16.15 -7.30 6.52
N LEU A 334 16.59 -6.05 6.68
CA LEU A 334 16.30 -4.97 5.74
C LEU A 334 16.98 -5.19 4.38
N ILE A 335 18.22 -5.69 4.36
CA ILE A 335 18.91 -6.10 3.12
C ILE A 335 18.09 -7.18 2.41
N GLN A 336 17.73 -8.25 3.13
CA GLN A 336 16.98 -9.37 2.57
C GLN A 336 15.61 -8.93 2.03
N GLN A 337 14.90 -8.05 2.73
CA GLN A 337 13.62 -7.52 2.26
C GLN A 337 13.76 -6.66 1.00
N SER A 338 14.82 -5.87 0.90
CA SER A 338 15.11 -5.07 -0.29
C SER A 338 15.43 -5.96 -1.50
N SER A 339 16.32 -6.94 -1.32
CA SER A 339 16.68 -7.91 -2.36
C SER A 339 15.49 -8.76 -2.82
N ALA A 340 14.64 -9.22 -1.89
CA ALA A 340 13.43 -9.98 -2.21
C ALA A 340 12.44 -9.17 -3.05
N SER A 341 12.31 -7.87 -2.75
CA SER A 341 11.42 -6.97 -3.50
C SER A 341 11.93 -6.66 -4.91
N LEU A 342 13.24 -6.73 -5.14
CA LEU A 342 13.88 -6.48 -6.45
C LEU A 342 14.11 -7.75 -7.27
N GLN A 343 14.01 -8.93 -6.64
CA GLN A 343 14.46 -10.19 -7.22
C GLN A 343 15.91 -10.14 -7.73
N SER A 344 16.76 -9.38 -7.03
CA SER A 344 18.14 -9.10 -7.40
C SER A 344 19.05 -9.22 -6.18
N GLU A 345 20.24 -9.78 -6.39
CA GLU A 345 21.30 -9.86 -5.38
C GLU A 345 21.96 -8.49 -5.12
N ARG A 346 21.78 -7.53 -6.03
CA ARG A 346 22.31 -6.17 -5.92
C ARG A 346 21.19 -5.18 -5.66
N ILE A 347 21.44 -4.27 -4.71
CA ILE A 347 20.51 -3.23 -4.28
C ILE A 347 20.98 -1.89 -4.87
N PRO A 348 20.15 -1.16 -5.63
CA PRO A 348 20.49 0.18 -6.11
C PRO A 348 20.83 1.12 -4.95
N VAL A 349 21.84 1.96 -5.13
CA VAL A 349 22.32 2.89 -4.07
C VAL A 349 21.18 3.76 -3.53
N GLN A 350 20.27 4.22 -4.40
CA GLN A 350 19.07 4.97 -4.00
C GLN A 350 18.20 4.19 -3.00
N ARG A 351 18.01 2.88 -3.18
CA ARG A 351 17.20 2.06 -2.28
C ARG A 351 17.93 1.75 -0.98
N ALA A 352 19.24 1.48 -1.07
CA ALA A 352 20.09 1.32 0.10
C ALA A 352 20.10 2.59 0.97
N ALA A 353 20.05 3.78 0.36
CA ALA A 353 19.97 5.06 1.07
C ALA A 353 18.70 5.18 1.92
N HIS A 354 17.55 4.69 1.45
CA HIS A 354 16.33 4.65 2.28
C HIS A 354 16.52 3.80 3.54
N ILE A 355 17.22 2.66 3.43
CA ILE A 355 17.51 1.77 4.56
C ILE A 355 18.42 2.46 5.56
N VAL A 356 19.53 3.07 5.09
CA VAL A 356 20.47 3.78 5.95
C VAL A 356 19.78 4.96 6.64
N ALA A 357 19.04 5.79 5.92
CA ALA A 357 18.35 6.95 6.49
C ALA A 357 17.34 6.54 7.57
N TYR A 358 16.58 5.45 7.35
CA TYR A 358 15.70 4.86 8.36
C TYR A 358 16.47 4.45 9.63
N LEU A 359 17.56 3.70 9.47
CA LEU A 359 18.37 3.22 10.59
C LEU A 359 19.06 4.37 11.34
N MET A 360 19.60 5.37 10.64
CA MET A 360 20.21 6.56 11.24
C MET A 360 19.19 7.31 12.09
N LYS A 361 17.97 7.52 11.57
CA LYS A 361 16.92 8.21 12.32
C LYS A 361 16.48 7.41 13.55
N LYS A 362 16.41 6.08 13.41
CA LYS A 362 16.10 5.18 14.53
C LYS A 362 17.16 5.24 15.64
N ASP A 363 18.44 5.20 15.27
CA ASP A 363 19.57 5.31 16.21
C ASP A 363 19.60 6.68 16.90
N GLU A 364 19.29 7.77 16.18
CA GLU A 364 19.18 9.13 16.75
C GLU A 364 18.11 9.19 17.85
N ILE A 365 16.93 8.62 17.61
CA ILE A 365 15.84 8.58 18.58
C ILE A 365 16.21 7.71 19.79
N TRP A 366 16.89 6.59 19.55
CA TRP A 366 17.37 5.74 20.63
C TRP A 366 18.37 6.47 21.53
N LYS A 367 19.33 7.22 20.95
CA LYS A 367 20.29 8.04 21.73
C LYS A 367 19.61 9.12 22.57
N LYS A 368 18.52 9.72 22.06
CA LYS A 368 17.74 10.76 22.77
C LYS A 368 16.88 10.18 23.89
N ARG A 369 16.44 8.91 23.79
CA ARG A 369 15.73 8.19 24.85
C ARG A 369 16.75 7.56 25.80
N ASP A 370 17.19 8.34 26.79
CA ASP A 370 18.02 7.86 27.90
C ASP A 370 17.38 6.59 28.53
N PRO A 371 18.08 5.44 28.67
CA PRO A 371 17.49 4.20 29.21
C PRO A 371 17.06 4.31 30.68
N CYS A 372 17.33 5.43 31.35
CA CYS A 372 16.97 5.70 32.75
C CYS A 372 15.62 6.41 32.95
N GLN A 373 14.87 6.75 31.89
CA GLN A 373 13.54 7.34 32.06
C GLN A 373 12.46 6.25 31.99
N VAL A 374 11.92 5.92 33.18
CA VAL A 374 10.70 5.11 33.37
C VAL A 374 9.57 5.69 32.50
N PRO A 375 8.75 4.87 31.82
CA PRO A 375 7.68 5.40 30.99
C PRO A 375 6.64 6.07 31.89
N GLY A 376 6.60 7.39 31.86
CA GLY A 376 5.50 8.18 32.41
C GLY A 376 4.21 7.84 31.66
N GLU A 377 3.13 7.73 32.43
CA GLU A 377 1.77 7.39 31.98
C GLU A 377 1.38 8.14 30.70
N LYS A 378 1.12 7.39 29.63
CA LYS A 378 0.55 7.94 28.40
C LYS A 378 -0.92 8.20 28.64
N LYS A 379 -1.33 9.46 28.44
CA LYS A 379 -2.73 9.87 28.42
C LYS A 379 -3.50 9.01 27.42
N GLN A 380 -4.51 8.30 27.91
CA GLN A 380 -5.56 7.69 27.10
C GLN A 380 -6.25 8.81 26.30
N TYR A 381 -6.04 8.82 24.99
CA TYR A 381 -6.92 9.57 24.11
C TYR A 381 -8.19 8.77 23.93
N ASN A 382 -9.31 9.41 24.25
CA ASN A 382 -10.64 8.91 24.01
C ASN A 382 -10.78 8.56 22.52
N THR A 383 -11.36 7.40 22.28
CA THR A 383 -11.82 6.93 20.98
C THR A 383 -12.91 7.89 20.50
N GLU A 384 -12.52 8.95 19.80
CA GLU A 384 -13.49 9.84 19.15
C GLU A 384 -14.16 9.10 17.99
N SER A 385 -15.46 9.30 17.95
CA SER A 385 -16.48 8.75 17.07
C SER A 385 -16.11 8.83 15.58
N LYS A 386 -16.78 7.98 14.78
CA LYS A 386 -16.82 8.06 13.31
C LYS A 386 -17.14 9.48 12.83
N GLU A 387 -16.13 10.32 12.68
CA GLU A 387 -16.22 11.60 11.99
C GLU A 387 -15.96 11.41 10.50
N ASP A 388 -16.64 12.24 9.73
CA ASP A 388 -16.78 12.16 8.28
C ASP A 388 -15.43 12.45 7.58
N ARG A 389 -14.73 11.40 7.15
CA ARG A 389 -13.38 11.45 6.54
C ARG A 389 -13.32 12.22 5.20
N GLY A 390 -14.47 12.62 4.66
CA GLY A 390 -14.60 13.25 3.35
C GLY A 390 -14.03 14.68 3.24
N ASN A 391 -13.96 15.44 4.33
CA ASN A 391 -13.65 16.88 4.29
C ASN A 391 -12.24 17.26 4.81
N GLU A 392 -11.41 16.29 5.15
CA GLU A 392 -10.06 16.55 5.66
C GLU A 392 -9.08 16.89 4.53
N SER A 393 -8.11 17.77 4.84
CA SER A 393 -7.02 18.02 3.90
C SER A 393 -6.17 16.75 3.70
N PRO A 394 -5.56 16.55 2.51
CA PRO A 394 -4.70 15.39 2.22
C PRO A 394 -3.66 15.11 3.31
N ASP A 395 -2.98 16.16 3.78
CA ASP A 395 -1.91 16.04 4.77
C ASP A 395 -2.43 15.55 6.13
N VAL A 396 -3.61 16.01 6.58
CA VAL A 396 -4.24 15.55 7.83
C VAL A 396 -4.52 14.05 7.74
N ARG A 397 -5.03 13.63 6.58
CA ARG A 397 -5.37 12.24 6.31
C ARG A 397 -4.13 11.35 6.29
N ASP A 398 -3.05 11.81 5.67
CA ASP A 398 -1.78 11.10 5.59
C ASP A 398 -1.14 10.94 6.98
N LEU A 399 -1.09 12.04 7.77
CA LEU A 399 -0.59 11.99 9.15
C LEU A 399 -1.41 11.01 10.01
N ARG A 400 -2.74 11.08 9.93
CA ARG A 400 -3.62 10.16 10.67
C ARG A 400 -3.39 8.71 10.28
N THR A 401 -3.25 8.43 8.99
CA THR A 401 -2.97 7.08 8.46
C THR A 401 -1.67 6.52 9.07
N LEU A 402 -0.61 7.33 9.11
CA LEU A 402 0.67 6.95 9.72
C LEU A 402 0.53 6.72 11.24
N SER A 403 -0.16 7.62 11.96
CA SER A 403 -0.41 7.49 13.40
C SER A 403 -1.26 6.26 13.76
N ASN A 404 -2.27 5.94 12.95
CA ASN A 404 -3.09 4.74 13.12
C ASN A 404 -2.25 3.48 12.90
N ALA A 405 -1.42 3.43 11.85
CA ALA A 405 -0.53 2.30 11.60
C ALA A 405 0.45 2.06 12.77
N LEU A 406 1.02 3.13 13.34
CA LEU A 406 1.87 3.06 14.53
C LEU A 406 1.12 2.51 15.75
N SER A 407 -0.11 2.97 15.95
CA SER A 407 -0.96 2.53 17.06
C SER A 407 -1.35 1.05 16.93
N LEU A 408 -1.72 0.61 15.72
CA LEU A 408 -1.99 -0.79 15.39
C LEU A 408 -0.76 -1.68 15.65
N ALA A 409 0.42 -1.26 15.21
CA ALA A 409 1.65 -2.01 15.44
C ALA A 409 2.02 -2.09 16.94
N LYS A 410 1.77 -1.03 17.72
CA LYS A 410 2.02 -0.99 19.17
C LYS A 410 1.05 -1.85 19.97
N ALA A 411 -0.21 -1.92 19.56
CA ALA A 411 -1.22 -2.75 20.21
C ALA A 411 -0.90 -4.25 20.13
N GLY A 412 0.09 -4.66 19.34
CA GLY A 412 0.54 -6.05 19.24
C GLY A 412 -0.52 -7.00 18.67
N GLY A 413 -1.57 -6.44 18.07
CA GLY A 413 -2.70 -7.19 17.55
C GLY A 413 -2.22 -8.16 16.48
N SER A 414 -2.41 -9.44 16.75
CA SER A 414 -2.79 -10.42 15.74
C SER A 414 -3.61 -9.70 14.66
N LEU A 415 -3.03 -9.45 13.48
CA LEU A 415 -3.77 -8.86 12.34
C LEU A 415 -5.09 -9.61 12.09
N THR A 416 -5.15 -10.87 12.52
CA THR A 416 -6.31 -11.75 12.51
C THR A 416 -7.39 -11.48 13.56
N GLU A 417 -7.17 -10.70 14.63
CA GLU A 417 -8.21 -10.36 15.62
C GLU A 417 -8.91 -9.02 15.35
N GLN A 418 -8.38 -8.19 14.46
CA GLN A 418 -8.94 -6.88 14.09
C GLN A 418 -9.48 -6.82 12.65
N ILE A 419 -9.32 -7.89 11.87
CA ILE A 419 -9.98 -8.15 10.58
C ILE A 419 -11.32 -8.83 10.84
#